data_AF-A0A7C6RS41-F1
#
_entry.id   AF-A0A7C6RS41-F1
#
_cell.length_a   1.000
_cell.length_b   1.000
_cell.length_c   1.000
_cell.angle_alpha   90.00
_cell.angle_beta   90.00
_cell.angle_gamma   90.00
#
_symmetry.space_group_name_H-M   'P 1'
#
loop_
_entity.id
_entity.type
_entity.pdbx_description
1 polymer ?
#
loop_
_entity_poly.entity_id
_entity_poly.type
_entity_poly.pdbx_seq_one_letter_code
_entity_poly.pdbx_strand_id
1 'polypeptide(L)'
;MARTGMLAENQMWRYRLSHSLKRFFLYAVLIGGALIMIAPFAWMLSSSLKAPHEISLKYIKWLPESPQWRNYKIAWEAAPFAMYFKNSFFIATVCMLIEVTFSSLAAYAFAKMNFFGKNFLFVLFLGTMMIPGEVMLIPNYMTMVNFGWIDTYYSLIVPWTVSVFSIFLLR
;
A
#
# COMPACT_ATOMS: atom_id res chain seq x y z
N MET A 1 42.38 16.53 41.03
CA MET A 1 41.90 16.53 39.63
C MET A 1 41.74 15.14 39.00
N ALA A 2 42.37 14.05 39.49
CA ALA A 2 42.26 12.73 38.83
C ALA A 2 40.96 11.93 39.09
N ARG A 3 40.25 12.18 40.21
CA ARG A 3 39.01 11.43 40.55
C ARG A 3 37.78 11.82 39.72
N THR A 4 37.73 13.05 39.20
CA THR A 4 36.62 13.53 38.38
C THR A 4 36.63 12.95 36.96
N GLY A 5 37.80 12.58 36.42
CA GLY A 5 37.92 11.94 35.10
C GLY A 5 37.41 10.49 35.08
N MET A 6 37.74 9.69 36.09
CA MET A 6 37.30 8.28 36.19
C MET A 6 35.79 8.11 36.34
N LEU A 7 35.10 9.05 37.01
CA LEU A 7 33.65 9.00 37.16
C LEU A 7 32.92 9.35 35.85
N ALA A 8 33.45 10.28 35.06
CA ALA A 8 32.91 10.62 33.74
C ALA A 8 33.10 9.47 32.73
N GLU A 9 34.25 8.79 32.76
CA GLU A 9 34.54 7.65 31.91
C GLU A 9 33.60 6.46 32.21
N ASN A 10 33.40 6.12 33.49
CA ASN A 10 32.48 5.05 33.89
C ASN A 10 31.01 5.35 33.56
N GLN A 11 30.59 6.63 33.61
CA GLN A 11 29.25 7.03 33.18
C GLN A 11 29.08 6.90 31.65
N MET A 12 30.12 7.24 30.88
CA MET A 12 30.13 7.10 29.42
C MET A 12 30.05 5.63 28.98
N TRP A 13 30.76 4.72 29.64
CA TRP A 13 30.70 3.28 29.34
C TRP A 13 29.32 2.67 29.64
N ARG A 14 28.69 3.04 30.76
CA ARG A 14 27.35 2.57 31.14
C ARG A 14 26.26 3.10 30.19
N TYR A 15 26.39 4.35 29.74
CA TYR A 15 25.49 4.92 28.73
C TYR A 15 25.64 4.19 27.39
N ARG A 16 26.87 3.97 26.91
CA ARG A 16 27.14 3.25 25.65
C ARG A 16 26.66 1.80 25.68
N LEU A 17 26.89 1.04 26.76
CA LEU A 17 26.40 -0.34 26.89
C LEU A 17 24.87 -0.42 26.89
N SER A 18 24.20 0.46 27.64
CA SER A 18 22.73 0.55 27.67
C SER A 18 22.14 0.86 26.30
N HIS A 19 22.81 1.71 25.52
CA HIS A 19 22.39 2.04 24.15
C HIS A 19 22.60 0.86 23.18
N SER A 20 23.73 0.16 23.27
CA SER A 20 23.99 -1.02 22.42
C SER A 20 23.04 -2.18 22.72
N LEU A 21 22.71 -2.43 23.99
CA LEU A 21 21.77 -3.49 24.38
C LEU A 21 20.33 -3.17 23.93
N LYS A 22 19.88 -1.91 24.09
CA LYS A 22 18.58 -1.47 23.57
C LYS A 22 18.48 -1.61 22.04
N ARG A 23 19.54 -1.25 21.31
CA ARG A 23 19.61 -1.42 19.85
C ARG A 23 19.57 -2.90 19.45
N PHE A 24 20.28 -3.76 20.19
CA PHE A 24 20.23 -5.20 19.95
C PHE A 24 18.81 -5.76 20.10
N PHE A 25 18.12 -5.44 21.20
CA PHE A 25 16.73 -5.87 21.40
C PHE A 25 15.79 -5.28 20.34
N LEU A 26 15.95 -4.01 19.98
CA LEU A 26 15.17 -3.37 18.93
C LEU A 26 15.37 -4.08 17.58
N TYR A 27 16.61 -4.39 17.19
CA TYR A 27 16.88 -5.13 15.96
C TYR A 27 16.37 -6.57 16.04
N ALA A 28 16.48 -7.24 17.17
CA ALA A 28 15.94 -8.59 17.34
C ALA A 28 14.41 -8.61 17.12
N VAL A 29 13.69 -7.63 17.68
CA VAL A 29 12.24 -7.48 17.47
C VAL A 29 11.91 -7.14 16.02
N LEU A 30 12.65 -6.20 15.41
CA LEU A 30 12.43 -5.83 14.00
C LEU A 30 12.70 -7.00 13.04
N ILE A 31 13.77 -7.76 13.26
CA ILE A 31 14.10 -8.94 12.46
C ILE A 31 13.04 -10.03 12.67
N GLY A 32 12.65 -10.29 13.91
CA GLY A 32 11.58 -11.24 14.22
C GLY A 32 10.26 -10.86 13.53
N GLY A 33 9.86 -9.59 13.61
CA GLY A 33 8.69 -9.05 12.92
C GLY A 33 8.79 -9.18 11.40
N ALA A 34 9.95 -8.85 10.82
CA ALA A 34 10.20 -8.98 9.38
C ALA A 34 10.09 -10.43 8.91
N LEU A 35 10.65 -11.39 9.67
CA LEU A 35 10.56 -12.82 9.35
C LEU A 35 9.10 -13.31 9.36
N ILE A 36 8.30 -12.89 10.35
CA ILE A 36 6.87 -13.22 10.42
C ILE A 36 6.12 -12.63 9.22
N MET A 37 6.43 -11.40 8.83
CA MET A 37 5.81 -10.75 7.67
C MET A 37 6.20 -11.40 6.34
N ILE A 38 7.45 -11.87 6.20
CA ILE A 38 7.95 -12.51 4.97
C ILE A 38 7.44 -13.95 4.85
N ALA A 39 7.20 -14.64 5.96
CA ALA A 39 6.77 -16.03 6.00
C ALA A 39 5.62 -16.40 5.03
N PRO A 40 4.47 -15.67 4.99
CA PRO A 40 3.39 -15.98 4.05
C PRO A 40 3.80 -15.81 2.58
N PHE A 41 4.65 -14.84 2.25
CA PHE A 41 5.15 -14.64 0.88
C PHE A 41 6.15 -15.73 0.47
N ALA A 42 7.04 -16.12 1.38
CA ALA A 42 7.94 -17.24 1.17
C ALA A 42 7.16 -18.54 0.95
N TRP A 43 6.10 -18.76 1.74
CA TRP A 43 5.22 -19.92 1.56
C TRP A 43 4.43 -19.85 0.25
N MET A 44 3.98 -18.66 -0.18
CA MET A 44 3.31 -18.45 -1.46
C MET A 44 4.22 -18.82 -2.64
N LEU A 45 5.47 -18.34 -2.64
CA LEU A 45 6.48 -18.66 -3.66
C LEU A 45 6.87 -20.14 -3.68
N SER A 46 6.95 -20.77 -2.50
CA SER A 46 7.16 -22.21 -2.43
C SER A 46 5.96 -22.98 -2.99
N SER A 47 4.75 -22.55 -2.65
CA SER A 47 3.52 -23.23 -3.04
C SER A 47 3.20 -23.10 -4.53
N SER A 48 3.63 -22.02 -5.19
CA SER A 48 3.51 -21.91 -6.65
C SER A 48 4.33 -22.97 -7.41
N LEU A 49 5.36 -23.54 -6.77
CA LEU A 49 6.22 -24.59 -7.32
C LEU A 49 5.84 -26.01 -6.86
N LYS A 50 4.77 -26.18 -6.07
CA LYS A 50 4.34 -27.49 -5.56
C LYS A 50 3.45 -28.22 -6.55
N ALA A 51 3.46 -29.55 -6.48
CA ALA A 51 2.44 -30.37 -7.10
C ALA A 51 1.12 -30.30 -6.30
N PRO A 52 -0.05 -30.51 -6.94
CA PRO A 52 -1.36 -30.39 -6.27
C PRO A 52 -1.49 -31.22 -4.98
N HIS A 53 -0.94 -32.44 -4.98
CA HIS A 53 -0.98 -33.33 -3.83
C HIS A 53 -0.17 -32.81 -2.62
N GLU A 54 0.86 -31.99 -2.85
CA GLU A 54 1.66 -31.38 -1.78
C GLU A 54 0.95 -30.20 -1.11
N ILE A 55 -0.02 -29.59 -1.79
CA ILE A 55 -0.83 -28.48 -1.27
C ILE A 55 -1.96 -29.02 -0.39
N SER A 56 -2.47 -30.22 -0.68
CA SER A 56 -3.56 -30.88 0.06
C SER A 56 -3.12 -31.58 1.35
N LEU A 57 -1.85 -31.47 1.75
CA LEU A 57 -1.34 -32.06 2.99
C LEU A 57 -1.96 -31.37 4.21
N LYS A 58 -2.18 -32.13 5.29
CA LYS A 58 -2.71 -31.61 6.57
C LYS A 58 -1.76 -30.64 7.28
N TYR A 59 -0.48 -30.62 6.91
CA TYR A 59 0.56 -29.77 7.48
C TYR A 59 1.21 -28.88 6.42
N ILE A 60 1.78 -27.76 6.87
CA ILE A 60 2.49 -26.82 5.98
C ILE A 60 3.83 -27.43 5.57
N LYS A 61 3.96 -27.74 4.28
CA LYS A 61 5.24 -28.07 3.66
C LYS A 61 5.93 -26.79 3.18
N TRP A 62 7.14 -26.49 3.66
CA TRP A 62 7.82 -25.23 3.34
C TRP A 62 8.57 -25.25 2.00
N LEU A 63 8.99 -26.42 1.52
CA LEU A 63 9.73 -26.57 0.26
C LEU A 63 9.06 -27.67 -0.59
N PRO A 64 8.99 -27.51 -1.92
CA PRO A 64 8.51 -28.56 -2.81
C PRO A 64 9.48 -29.74 -2.82
N GLU A 65 8.97 -30.97 -2.96
CA GLU A 65 9.80 -32.17 -3.21
C GLU A 65 10.48 -32.09 -4.58
N SER A 66 9.72 -31.66 -5.58
CA SER A 66 10.19 -31.48 -6.95
C SER A 66 9.59 -30.20 -7.52
N PRO A 67 10.39 -29.12 -7.72
CA PRO A 67 9.89 -27.85 -8.23
C PRO A 67 9.15 -27.97 -9.57
N GLN A 68 7.87 -27.60 -9.58
CA GLN A 68 6.98 -27.64 -10.74
C GLN A 68 6.97 -26.30 -11.49
N TRP A 69 8.05 -25.98 -12.21
CA TRP A 69 8.13 -24.76 -13.03
C TRP A 69 7.01 -24.63 -14.07
N ARG A 70 6.47 -25.76 -14.53
CA ARG A 70 5.34 -25.82 -15.47
C ARG A 70 4.10 -25.10 -14.95
N ASN A 71 3.92 -24.99 -13.63
CA ASN A 71 2.80 -24.27 -13.01
C ASN A 71 2.73 -22.81 -13.50
N TYR A 72 3.88 -22.15 -13.69
CA TYR A 72 3.90 -20.77 -14.20
C TYR A 72 3.42 -20.68 -15.65
N LYS A 73 3.80 -21.64 -16.50
CA LYS A 73 3.31 -21.68 -17.90
C LYS A 73 1.80 -21.92 -17.93
N ILE A 74 1.32 -22.92 -17.18
CA ILE A 74 -0.12 -23.24 -17.08
C ILE A 74 -0.89 -22.02 -16.57
N ALA A 75 -0.40 -21.37 -15.51
CA ALA A 75 -1.02 -20.17 -14.96
C ALA A 75 -1.04 -19.02 -15.99
N TRP A 76 0.07 -18.78 -16.67
CA TRP A 76 0.15 -17.72 -17.69
C TRP A 76 -0.79 -17.95 -18.86
N GLU A 77 -1.00 -19.20 -19.27
CA GLU A 77 -1.91 -19.59 -20.35
C GLU A 77 -3.38 -19.68 -19.92
N ALA A 78 -3.67 -19.67 -18.61
CA ALA A 78 -5.04 -19.80 -18.09
C ALA A 78 -5.92 -18.56 -18.33
N ALA A 79 -5.32 -17.39 -18.57
CA ALA A 79 -6.02 -16.15 -18.87
C ALA A 79 -5.10 -15.18 -19.62
N PRO A 80 -5.63 -14.15 -20.31
CA PRO A 80 -4.82 -13.14 -20.99
C PRO A 80 -4.16 -12.15 -20.01
N PHE A 81 -3.28 -12.65 -19.12
CA PHE A 81 -2.62 -11.85 -18.08
C PHE A 81 -1.81 -10.67 -18.62
N ALA A 82 -1.21 -10.81 -19.81
CA ALA A 82 -0.52 -9.71 -20.47
C ALA A 82 -1.47 -8.53 -20.78
N MET A 83 -2.71 -8.81 -21.18
CA MET A 83 -3.72 -7.80 -21.41
C MET A 83 -4.19 -7.18 -20.09
N TYR A 84 -4.47 -8.01 -19.07
CA TYR A 84 -4.85 -7.53 -17.75
C TYR A 84 -3.78 -6.61 -17.15
N PHE A 85 -2.51 -7.00 -17.25
CA PHE A 85 -1.39 -6.18 -16.79
C PHE A 85 -1.31 -4.85 -17.53
N LYS A 86 -1.41 -4.85 -18.87
CA LYS A 86 -1.41 -3.62 -19.66
C LYS A 86 -2.56 -2.69 -19.30
N ASN A 87 -3.77 -3.23 -19.16
CA ASN A 87 -4.95 -2.46 -18.79
C ASN A 87 -4.79 -1.85 -17.40
N SER A 88 -4.40 -2.64 -16.40
CA SER A 88 -4.17 -2.16 -15.04
C SER A 88 -3.05 -1.13 -14.96
N PHE A 89 -1.93 -1.36 -15.66
CA PHE A 89 -0.83 -0.41 -15.71
C PHE A 89 -1.24 0.92 -16.35
N PHE A 90 -1.96 0.86 -17.47
CA PHE A 90 -2.49 2.04 -18.14
C PHE A 90 -3.45 2.82 -17.24
N ILE A 91 -4.47 2.15 -16.68
CA ILE A 91 -5.46 2.78 -15.79
C ILE A 91 -4.77 3.39 -14.58
N ALA A 92 -3.91 2.65 -13.88
CA ALA A 92 -3.22 3.14 -12.68
C ALA A 92 -2.35 4.36 -12.97
N THR A 93 -1.61 4.35 -14.09
CA THR A 93 -0.76 5.49 -14.49
C THR A 93 -1.60 6.71 -14.82
N VAL A 94 -2.67 6.55 -15.58
CA VAL A 94 -3.56 7.66 -15.97
C VAL A 94 -4.27 8.23 -14.74
N CYS A 95 -4.85 7.38 -13.89
CA CYS A 95 -5.48 7.81 -12.64
C CYS A 95 -4.50 8.58 -11.76
N MET A 96 -3.30 8.05 -11.52
CA MET A 96 -2.28 8.72 -10.70
C MET A 96 -1.90 10.09 -11.27
N LEU A 97 -1.65 10.21 -12.59
CA LEU A 97 -1.27 11.49 -13.19
C LEU A 97 -2.38 12.54 -13.06
N ILE A 98 -3.63 12.15 -13.33
CA ILE A 98 -4.78 13.03 -13.20
C ILE A 98 -4.97 13.42 -11.73
N GLU A 99 -4.99 12.45 -10.82
CA GLU A 99 -5.22 12.67 -9.39
C GLU A 99 -4.17 13.59 -8.77
N VAL A 100 -2.88 13.36 -9.02
CA VAL A 100 -1.81 14.22 -8.51
C VAL A 100 -1.95 15.63 -9.05
N THR A 101 -2.28 15.79 -10.34
CA THR A 101 -2.44 17.10 -10.97
C THR A 101 -3.61 17.87 -10.35
N PHE A 102 -4.82 17.31 -10.34
CA PHE A 102 -5.99 18.00 -9.82
C PHE A 102 -5.93 18.19 -8.29
N SER A 103 -5.45 17.20 -7.55
CA SER A 103 -5.37 17.28 -6.09
C SER A 103 -4.32 18.30 -5.64
N SER A 104 -3.17 18.37 -6.31
CA SER A 104 -2.14 19.38 -5.99
C SER A 104 -2.60 20.81 -6.29
N LEU A 105 -3.29 21.03 -7.42
CA LEU A 105 -3.87 22.33 -7.75
C LEU A 105 -4.94 22.76 -6.73
N ALA A 106 -5.85 21.85 -6.37
CA ALA A 106 -6.86 22.12 -5.35
C ALA A 106 -6.24 22.38 -3.98
N ALA A 107 -5.26 21.56 -3.56
CA ALA A 107 -4.53 21.73 -2.31
C ALA A 107 -3.82 23.09 -2.27
N TYR A 108 -3.17 23.50 -3.36
CA TYR A 108 -2.52 24.80 -3.46
C TYR A 108 -3.52 25.95 -3.26
N ALA A 109 -4.69 25.88 -3.90
CA ALA A 109 -5.74 26.88 -3.71
C ALA A 109 -6.20 26.95 -2.24
N PHE A 110 -6.44 25.80 -1.59
CA PHE A 110 -6.80 25.75 -0.17
C PHE A 110 -5.65 26.10 0.79
N ALA A 111 -4.39 25.92 0.41
CA ALA A 111 -3.25 26.23 1.27
C ALA A 111 -2.82 27.70 1.16
N LYS A 112 -2.74 28.24 -0.06
CA LYS A 112 -2.09 29.53 -0.35
C LYS A 112 -3.02 30.65 -0.76
N MET A 113 -4.15 30.35 -1.40
CA MET A 113 -5.06 31.40 -1.86
C MET A 113 -6.08 31.78 -0.78
N ASN A 114 -6.48 33.05 -0.77
CA ASN A 114 -7.58 33.56 0.05
C ASN A 114 -8.78 33.79 -0.87
N PHE A 115 -9.86 33.03 -0.66
CA PHE A 115 -11.08 33.14 -1.43
C PHE A 115 -12.31 32.94 -0.53
N PHE A 116 -13.44 33.50 -0.96
CA PHE A 116 -14.69 33.44 -0.22
C PHE A 116 -15.19 31.99 -0.08
N GLY A 117 -15.58 31.58 1.13
CA GLY A 117 -16.11 30.23 1.39
C GLY A 117 -15.06 29.11 1.57
N LYS A 118 -13.75 29.44 1.54
CA LYS A 118 -12.63 28.50 1.67
C LYS A 118 -12.79 27.47 2.80
N ASN A 119 -13.06 27.92 4.02
CA ASN A 119 -13.17 27.02 5.18
C ASN A 119 -14.42 26.15 5.10
N PHE A 120 -15.53 26.69 4.60
CA PHE A 120 -16.78 25.93 4.42
C PHE A 120 -16.60 24.80 3.41
N LEU A 121 -16.03 25.10 2.23
CA LEU A 121 -15.78 24.10 1.19
C LEU A 121 -14.81 23.02 1.67
N PHE A 122 -13.80 23.39 2.46
CA PHE A 122 -12.87 22.41 3.02
C PHE A 122 -13.54 21.47 4.02
N VAL A 123 -14.41 21.99 4.90
CA VAL A 123 -15.19 21.15 5.83
C VAL A 123 -16.16 20.24 5.07
N LEU A 124 -16.81 20.76 4.02
CA LEU A 124 -17.66 19.95 3.15
C LEU A 124 -16.88 18.79 2.51
N PHE A 125 -15.67 19.08 2.02
CA PHE A 125 -14.75 18.08 1.48
C PHE A 125 -14.46 16.99 2.52
N LEU A 126 -14.04 17.35 3.74
CA LEU A 126 -13.85 16.38 4.82
C LEU A 126 -15.11 15.57 5.13
N GLY A 127 -16.29 16.19 5.07
CA GLY A 127 -17.57 15.50 5.23
C GLY A 127 -17.78 14.37 4.22
N THR A 128 -17.32 14.54 2.97
CA THR A 128 -17.45 13.47 1.95
C THR A 128 -16.61 12.23 2.29
N MET A 129 -15.51 12.37 3.03
CA MET A 129 -14.69 11.23 3.47
C MET A 129 -15.36 10.38 4.56
N MET A 130 -16.36 10.93 5.25
CA MET A 130 -17.10 10.19 6.28
C MET A 130 -18.06 9.17 5.66
N ILE A 131 -18.37 9.31 4.37
CA ILE A 131 -19.22 8.37 3.66
C ILE A 131 -18.37 7.16 3.24
N PRO A 132 -18.71 5.95 3.70
CA PRO A 132 -17.97 4.74 3.31
C PRO A 132 -18.11 4.47 1.82
N GLY A 133 -16.99 4.13 1.17
CA GLY A 133 -16.94 3.91 -0.28
C GLY A 133 -17.84 2.76 -0.74
N GLU A 134 -18.08 1.77 0.13
CA GLU A 134 -18.93 0.61 -0.13
C GLU A 134 -20.39 1.02 -0.39
N VAL A 135 -20.88 2.06 0.29
CA VAL A 135 -22.25 2.58 0.09
C VAL A 135 -22.36 3.36 -1.23
N MET A 136 -21.25 3.93 -1.70
CA MET A 136 -21.21 4.64 -2.98
C MET A 136 -21.11 3.71 -4.19
N LEU A 137 -20.87 2.40 -4.01
CA LEU A 137 -20.64 1.46 -5.12
C LEU A 137 -21.83 1.39 -6.08
N ILE A 138 -23.05 1.18 -5.57
CA ILE A 138 -24.26 1.09 -6.40
C ILE A 138 -24.57 2.45 -7.07
N PRO A 139 -24.60 3.59 -6.35
CA PRO A 139 -24.79 4.90 -6.98
C PRO A 139 -23.76 5.21 -8.08
N ASN A 140 -22.47 4.92 -7.84
CA ASN A 140 -21.42 5.15 -8.83
C ASN A 140 -21.62 4.25 -10.06
N TYR A 141 -21.94 2.97 -9.86
CA TYR A 141 -22.28 2.06 -10.95
C TYR A 141 -23.46 2.58 -11.79
N MET A 142 -24.56 2.97 -11.14
CA MET A 142 -25.73 3.53 -11.83
C MET A 142 -25.39 4.81 -12.60
N THR A 143 -24.51 5.65 -12.05
CA THR A 143 -24.02 6.85 -12.73
C THR A 143 -23.26 6.48 -14.02
N MET A 144 -22.41 5.46 -13.97
CA MET A 144 -21.70 4.97 -15.16
C MET A 144 -22.64 4.36 -16.20
N VAL A 145 -23.68 3.63 -15.77
CA VAL A 145 -24.75 3.10 -16.64
C VAL A 145 -25.47 4.25 -17.34
N ASN A 146 -25.89 5.27 -16.58
CA ASN A 146 -26.62 6.41 -17.12
C ASN A 146 -25.77 7.24 -18.10
N PHE A 147 -24.45 7.28 -17.91
CA PHE A 147 -23.52 7.90 -18.85
C PHE A 147 -23.16 7.01 -20.05
N GLY A 148 -23.60 5.75 -20.07
CA GLY A 148 -23.23 4.79 -21.11
C GLY A 148 -21.73 4.45 -21.11
N TRP A 149 -21.04 4.62 -19.98
CA TRP A 149 -19.60 4.36 -19.85
C TRP A 149 -19.28 2.91 -19.48
N ILE A 150 -20.30 2.09 -19.21
CA ILE A 150 -20.13 0.67 -18.91
C ILE A 150 -19.28 -0.04 -19.96
N ASP A 151 -18.44 -0.96 -19.50
CA ASP A 151 -17.48 -1.69 -20.33
C ASP A 151 -16.42 -0.82 -21.03
N THR A 152 -16.09 0.35 -20.44
CA THR A 152 -15.01 1.22 -20.93
C THR A 152 -14.02 1.61 -19.84
N TYR A 153 -12.85 2.12 -20.24
CA TYR A 153 -11.87 2.67 -19.30
C TYR A 153 -12.39 3.90 -18.53
N TYR A 154 -13.35 4.64 -19.08
CA TYR A 154 -13.89 5.83 -18.42
C TYR A 154 -14.53 5.49 -17.07
N SER A 155 -15.25 4.36 -17.00
CA SER A 155 -15.84 3.88 -15.75
C SER A 155 -14.83 3.51 -14.67
N LEU A 156 -13.60 3.20 -15.06
CA LEU A 156 -12.52 2.84 -14.14
C LEU A 156 -11.62 4.03 -13.81
N ILE A 157 -11.57 5.06 -14.66
CA ILE A 157 -10.68 6.22 -14.48
C ILE A 157 -11.42 7.36 -13.80
N VAL A 158 -12.52 7.83 -14.38
CA VAL A 158 -13.18 9.09 -14.00
C VAL A 158 -13.59 9.14 -12.52
N PRO A 159 -14.21 8.10 -11.94
CA PRO A 159 -14.62 8.13 -10.53
C PRO A 159 -13.47 8.33 -9.53
N TRP A 160 -12.24 8.00 -9.94
CA TRP A 160 -11.06 8.01 -9.08
C TRP A 160 -10.08 9.16 -9.38
N THR A 161 -10.46 10.08 -10.26
CA THR A 161 -9.59 11.20 -10.70
C THR A 161 -9.30 12.25 -9.64
N VAL A 162 -10.09 12.34 -8.57
CA VAL A 162 -9.91 13.33 -7.50
C VAL A 162 -10.13 12.65 -6.17
N SER A 163 -9.13 12.78 -5.29
CA SER A 163 -9.20 12.27 -3.93
C SER A 163 -9.15 13.44 -2.96
N VAL A 164 -10.20 13.55 -2.16
CA VAL A 164 -10.25 14.55 -1.09
C VAL A 164 -9.14 14.29 -0.07
N PHE A 165 -8.74 13.02 0.12
CA PHE A 165 -7.65 12.63 1.01
C PHE A 165 -6.31 13.18 0.52
N SER A 166 -6.06 13.06 -0.78
CA SER A 166 -4.87 13.60 -1.42
C SER A 166 -4.84 15.14 -1.32
N ILE A 167 -5.97 15.82 -1.49
CA ILE A 167 -6.08 17.28 -1.29
C ILE A 167 -5.79 17.67 0.16
N PHE A 168 -6.35 16.96 1.12
CA PHE A 168 -6.15 17.20 2.55
C PHE A 168 -4.70 17.01 2.96
N LEU A 169 -4.07 15.92 2.51
CA LEU A 169 -2.69 15.58 2.86
C LEU A 169 -1.66 16.57 2.29
N LEU A 170 -1.93 17.12 1.10
CA LEU A 170 -1.04 18.06 0.41
C LEU A 170 -1.17 19.51 0.89
N ARG A 171 -2.28 19.86 1.56
CA ARG A 171 -2.55 21.19 2.09
C ARG A 171 -1.70 21.48 3.34
#